data_AF-A0A172U2S5-F1
#
_entry.id   AF-A0A172U2S5-F1
#
_cell.length_a   1.000
_cell.length_b   1.000
_cell.length_c   1.000
_cell.angle_alpha   90.00
_cell.angle_beta   90.00
_cell.angle_gamma   90.00
#
_symmetry.space_group_name_H-M   'P 1'
#
loop_
_entity.id
_entity.type
_entity.pdbx_description
1 polymer ?
#
loop_
_entity_poly.entity_id
_entity_poly.type
_entity_poly.pdbx_seq_one_letter_code
_entity_poly.pdbx_strand_id
1 'polypeptide(L)'
;MVVAQDVAIIPKPVKLQVTSAKDRFIIDQETTIIPETVDAMPAAEFLKDYLKKYYGKELTINPRHNSFNAILLKLDKVDSKVVGAYDFRSKKNNVQIKANEPSGLFYGVQSLIQLLPVSGRLEEGVASVSISDYPRFQYRGMHLDVSRHIFPVDYIKKYIDYLALHKMNVFHWHLTDDQGWRIEIKKHPKLTEVGAWRNGTIIGLFPGTGNDSLRYGGYYTQEEVKEVVRYAADRFITVLPEIDIPGHCMAVLATYPELSTTPNEPKQVAQTWGIYNRQNNVLVPSEKTFAFIEDVLNEVMDLFPSEYIHIGGDECAKKWWQESAVSQQFMKEHGLKDEKELQSYFIHQAEMIVNKKGRKIIGWNEILEGGLAPNAAVMSWQGIKGGITAAKQGHPVVMTPSSQMYFNHMQSAKEDSLTAAGKAITLDSVYLYDPVPAELTAKESSYIWGGQACLWTEYISNTAKVEYMLFPRLSALSEVLWSPKESRNWESFQKSLPSQFKRYDLWQANYSLEYFKARKLDPSTYGLQKARKS
;
A
#
# COMPACT_ATOMS: atom_id res chain seq x y z
N MET A 1 -16.63 -8.67 -37.16
CA MET A 1 -17.36 -7.84 -36.19
C MET A 1 -16.39 -7.44 -35.10
N VAL A 2 -16.02 -6.17 -35.01
CA VAL A 2 -15.26 -5.65 -33.87
C VAL A 2 -16.24 -5.62 -32.69
N VAL A 3 -16.11 -6.55 -31.76
CA VAL A 3 -16.88 -6.54 -30.52
C VAL A 3 -16.52 -5.24 -29.80
N ALA A 4 -17.49 -4.35 -29.60
CA ALA A 4 -17.27 -3.12 -28.85
C ALA A 4 -16.70 -3.48 -27.47
N GLN A 5 -15.60 -2.84 -27.07
CA GLN A 5 -15.13 -2.97 -25.70
C GLN A 5 -16.25 -2.53 -24.76
N ASP A 6 -16.73 -3.45 -23.93
CA ASP A 6 -17.67 -3.13 -22.86
C ASP A 6 -16.98 -2.16 -21.88
N VAL A 7 -17.69 -1.12 -21.49
CA VAL A 7 -17.17 -0.10 -20.57
C VAL A 7 -17.00 -0.73 -19.18
N ALA A 8 -15.74 -0.99 -18.83
CA ALA A 8 -15.36 -1.61 -17.56
C ALA A 8 -14.30 -0.75 -16.87
N ILE A 9 -14.59 -0.27 -15.66
CA ILE A 9 -13.69 0.49 -14.81
C ILE A 9 -13.71 -0.17 -13.42
N ILE A 10 -12.52 -0.47 -12.90
CA ILE A 10 -12.29 -0.94 -11.53
C ILE A 10 -11.28 0.00 -10.85
N PRO A 11 -11.66 0.69 -9.77
CA PRO A 11 -12.92 0.59 -9.05
C PRO A 11 -14.11 1.18 -9.82
N LYS A 12 -15.30 0.57 -9.65
CA LYS A 12 -16.55 1.05 -10.25
C LYS A 12 -16.85 2.49 -9.81
N PRO A 13 -17.08 3.44 -10.74
CA PRO A 13 -17.43 4.80 -10.39
C PRO A 13 -18.77 4.91 -9.65
N VAL A 14 -18.93 5.95 -8.82
CA VAL A 14 -20.21 6.27 -8.16
C VAL A 14 -21.36 6.33 -9.17
N LYS A 15 -21.15 7.03 -10.29
CA LYS A 15 -22.08 7.08 -11.41
C LYS A 15 -21.32 7.00 -12.73
N LEU A 16 -21.73 6.05 -13.58
CA LEU A 16 -21.25 5.92 -14.97
C LEU A 16 -22.45 5.73 -15.89
N GLN A 17 -22.50 6.52 -16.96
CA GLN A 17 -23.52 6.42 -18.00
C GLN A 17 -22.85 6.40 -19.38
N VAL A 18 -23.13 5.39 -20.19
CA VAL A 18 -22.78 5.38 -21.61
C VAL A 18 -23.72 6.35 -22.33
N THR A 19 -23.18 7.41 -22.92
CA THR A 19 -23.97 8.47 -23.56
C THR A 19 -24.20 8.20 -25.05
N SER A 20 -23.33 7.39 -25.68
CA SER A 20 -23.52 6.88 -27.03
C SER A 20 -22.75 5.56 -27.20
N ALA A 21 -23.43 4.53 -27.71
CA ALA A 21 -22.81 3.23 -27.99
C ALA A 21 -21.93 3.23 -29.26
N LYS A 22 -22.12 4.24 -30.13
CA LYS A 22 -21.43 4.34 -31.43
C LYS A 22 -20.29 5.35 -31.40
N ASP A 23 -20.46 6.46 -30.70
CA ASP A 23 -19.47 7.54 -30.71
C ASP A 23 -18.29 7.20 -29.81
N ARG A 24 -17.09 7.42 -30.35
CA ARG A 24 -15.84 7.23 -29.64
C ARG A 24 -14.90 8.40 -29.89
N PHE A 25 -14.14 8.78 -28.88
CA PHE A 25 -13.04 9.72 -29.00
C PHE A 25 -11.79 8.97 -29.46
N ILE A 26 -11.26 9.31 -30.63
CA ILE A 26 -10.01 8.73 -31.14
C ILE A 26 -8.85 9.57 -30.66
N ILE A 27 -7.83 8.93 -30.08
CA ILE A 27 -6.59 9.59 -29.70
C ILE A 27 -5.57 9.34 -30.81
N ASP A 28 -5.21 10.41 -31.52
CA ASP A 28 -4.26 10.40 -32.64
C ASP A 28 -3.08 11.37 -32.39
N GLN A 29 -2.28 11.64 -33.41
CA GLN A 29 -1.04 12.43 -33.26
C GLN A 29 -1.33 13.92 -33.06
N GLU A 30 -2.50 14.37 -33.49
CA GLU A 30 -2.96 15.75 -33.38
C GLU A 30 -3.70 15.99 -32.06
N THR A 31 -4.06 14.91 -31.35
CA THR A 31 -4.68 15.01 -30.03
C THR A 31 -3.78 15.76 -29.06
N THR A 32 -4.33 16.79 -28.43
CA THR A 32 -3.61 17.66 -27.49
C THR A 32 -4.14 17.49 -26.06
N ILE A 33 -3.24 17.42 -25.08
CA ILE A 33 -3.60 17.48 -23.66
C ILE A 33 -3.56 18.95 -23.21
N ILE A 34 -4.65 19.41 -22.59
CA ILE A 34 -4.85 20.81 -22.19
C ILE A 34 -5.03 20.88 -20.67
N PRO A 35 -3.95 21.10 -19.90
CA PRO A 35 -4.06 21.47 -18.49
C PRO A 35 -4.41 22.96 -18.39
N GLU A 36 -5.55 23.28 -17.78
CA GLU A 36 -6.00 24.68 -17.65
C GLU A 36 -5.15 25.49 -16.67
N THR A 37 -4.55 24.82 -15.67
CA THR A 37 -3.73 25.43 -14.62
C THR A 37 -2.41 24.68 -14.46
N VAL A 38 -1.43 25.30 -13.80
CA VAL A 38 -0.15 24.65 -13.44
C VAL A 38 -0.38 23.42 -12.56
N ASP A 39 -1.37 23.48 -11.67
CA ASP A 39 -1.69 22.38 -10.76
C ASP A 39 -2.29 21.15 -11.48
N ALA A 40 -2.76 21.30 -12.73
CA ALA A 40 -3.20 20.19 -13.56
C ALA A 40 -2.05 19.51 -14.33
N MET A 41 -0.84 20.08 -14.29
CA MET A 41 0.31 19.58 -15.04
C MET A 41 0.75 18.16 -14.65
N PRO A 42 0.81 17.77 -13.35
CA PRO A 42 1.21 16.41 -12.98
C PRO A 42 0.31 15.33 -13.61
N ALA A 43 -1.00 15.57 -13.63
CA ALA A 43 -1.95 14.64 -14.26
C ALA A 43 -1.80 14.61 -15.80
N ALA A 44 -1.48 15.74 -16.44
CA ALA A 44 -1.23 15.82 -17.87
C ALA A 44 0.06 15.07 -18.27
N GLU A 45 1.15 15.28 -17.52
CA GLU A 45 2.43 14.61 -17.73
C GLU A 45 2.32 13.11 -17.52
N PHE A 46 1.64 12.67 -16.45
CA PHE A 46 1.37 11.25 -16.22
C PHE A 46 0.63 10.60 -17.39
N LEU A 47 -0.42 11.24 -17.91
CA LEU A 47 -1.18 10.72 -19.04
C LEU A 47 -0.33 10.63 -20.31
N LYS A 48 0.45 11.68 -20.61
CA LYS A 48 1.38 11.71 -21.75
C LYS A 48 2.37 10.56 -21.67
N ASP A 49 2.98 10.36 -20.51
CA ASP A 49 3.98 9.31 -20.30
C ASP A 49 3.37 7.91 -20.38
N TYR A 50 2.15 7.74 -19.86
CA TYR A 50 1.40 6.49 -19.97
C TYR A 50 1.10 6.13 -21.44
N LEU A 51 0.61 7.10 -22.22
CA LEU A 51 0.33 6.91 -23.65
C LEU A 51 1.60 6.62 -24.45
N LYS A 52 2.71 7.29 -24.14
CA LYS A 52 4.01 7.01 -24.75
C LYS A 52 4.47 5.58 -24.44
N LYS A 53 4.40 5.17 -23.17
CA LYS A 53 4.90 3.88 -22.69
C LYS A 53 4.11 2.69 -23.23
N TYR A 54 2.77 2.75 -23.18
CA TYR A 54 1.92 1.59 -23.50
C TYR A 54 1.28 1.61 -24.88
N TYR A 55 1.24 2.78 -25.53
CA TYR A 55 0.63 2.95 -26.85
C TYR A 55 1.59 3.55 -27.89
N GLY A 56 2.85 3.82 -27.52
CA GLY A 56 3.84 4.45 -28.40
C GLY A 56 3.45 5.86 -28.83
N LYS A 57 2.53 6.51 -28.11
CA LYS A 57 1.88 7.75 -28.54
C LYS A 57 2.36 8.95 -27.73
N GLU A 58 3.16 9.79 -28.37
CA GLU A 58 3.66 11.01 -27.77
C GLU A 58 2.77 12.20 -28.14
N LEU A 59 1.94 12.63 -27.18
CA LEU A 59 1.02 13.76 -27.34
C LEU A 59 1.67 15.08 -26.91
N THR A 60 1.18 16.17 -27.49
CA THR A 60 1.58 17.52 -27.09
C THR A 60 0.75 17.99 -25.90
N ILE A 61 1.40 18.64 -24.93
CA ILE A 61 0.73 19.41 -23.87
C ILE A 61 0.71 20.88 -24.30
N ASN A 62 -0.47 21.47 -24.48
CA ASN A 62 -0.60 22.88 -24.86
C ASN A 62 -1.84 23.52 -24.19
N PRO A 63 -1.65 24.34 -23.14
CA PRO A 63 -2.73 25.01 -22.41
C PRO A 63 -3.58 25.97 -23.25
N ARG A 64 -3.08 26.45 -24.41
CA ARG A 64 -3.75 27.45 -25.25
C ARG A 64 -4.43 26.85 -26.48
N HIS A 65 -4.52 25.52 -26.57
CA HIS A 65 -5.12 24.84 -27.71
C HIS A 65 -6.65 24.93 -27.70
N ASN A 66 -7.28 24.76 -28.86
CA ASN A 66 -8.74 24.67 -28.95
C ASN A 66 -9.25 23.34 -28.35
N SER A 67 -10.52 23.30 -27.94
CA SER A 67 -11.10 22.12 -27.28
C SER A 67 -11.53 20.98 -28.24
N PHE A 68 -11.16 21.04 -29.52
CA PHE A 68 -11.41 19.99 -30.51
C PHE A 68 -10.18 19.08 -30.62
N ASN A 69 -10.40 17.77 -30.76
CA ASN A 69 -9.36 16.74 -30.68
C ASN A 69 -8.46 16.91 -29.45
N ALA A 70 -9.08 17.03 -28.27
CA ALA A 70 -8.36 17.39 -27.05
C ALA A 70 -8.81 16.61 -25.81
N ILE A 71 -7.88 16.51 -24.86
CA ILE A 71 -8.12 15.99 -23.50
C ILE A 71 -7.94 17.16 -22.52
N LEU A 72 -9.04 17.65 -21.97
CA LEU A 72 -9.07 18.85 -21.13
C LEU A 72 -9.04 18.46 -19.65
N LEU A 73 -8.08 18.99 -18.90
CA LEU A 73 -7.96 18.85 -17.45
C LEU A 73 -8.22 20.22 -16.81
N LYS A 74 -9.32 20.36 -16.08
CA LYS A 74 -9.83 21.65 -15.61
C LYS A 74 -10.16 21.62 -14.12
N LEU A 75 -9.56 22.54 -13.35
CA LEU A 75 -9.98 22.78 -11.97
C LEU A 75 -11.25 23.62 -11.98
N ASP A 76 -12.38 22.99 -11.63
CA ASP A 76 -13.71 23.59 -11.69
C ASP A 76 -14.63 22.85 -10.72
N LYS A 77 -15.73 23.50 -10.33
CA LYS A 77 -16.64 22.98 -9.34
C LYS A 77 -17.29 21.67 -9.83
N VAL A 78 -17.19 20.62 -9.02
CA VAL A 78 -17.94 19.35 -9.18
C VAL A 78 -18.97 19.18 -8.07
N ASP A 79 -19.97 18.33 -8.31
CA ASP A 79 -21.11 18.09 -7.39
C ASP A 79 -20.76 17.12 -6.25
N SER A 80 -19.62 17.34 -5.60
CA SER A 80 -19.18 16.65 -4.39
C SER A 80 -18.07 17.45 -3.72
N LYS A 81 -18.02 17.44 -2.38
CA LYS A 81 -16.95 18.06 -1.59
C LYS A 81 -15.87 17.05 -1.16
N VAL A 82 -16.04 15.78 -1.51
CA VAL A 82 -15.10 14.72 -1.14
C VAL A 82 -13.77 14.96 -1.85
N VAL A 83 -12.67 14.83 -1.11
CA VAL A 83 -11.33 14.96 -1.68
C VAL A 83 -11.10 13.89 -2.74
N GLY A 84 -10.61 14.29 -3.91
CA GLY A 84 -10.44 13.41 -5.07
C GLY A 84 -11.70 13.22 -5.93
N ALA A 85 -12.77 13.99 -5.69
CA ALA A 85 -13.95 13.97 -6.54
C ALA A 85 -13.66 14.55 -7.93
N TYR A 86 -14.26 13.96 -8.97
CA TYR A 86 -14.16 14.44 -10.34
C TYR A 86 -15.42 14.15 -11.17
N ASP A 87 -15.63 14.98 -12.19
CA ASP A 87 -16.55 14.72 -13.29
C ASP A 87 -15.74 14.43 -14.56
N PHE A 88 -16.12 13.39 -15.28
CA PHE A 88 -15.49 12.99 -16.54
C PHE A 88 -16.53 12.87 -17.65
N ARG A 89 -16.22 13.42 -18.82
CA ARG A 89 -17.05 13.32 -20.02
C ARG A 89 -16.19 12.99 -21.23
N SER A 90 -16.51 11.90 -21.91
CA SER A 90 -15.95 11.54 -23.21
C SER A 90 -17.03 11.71 -24.28
N LYS A 91 -16.69 12.38 -25.37
CA LYS A 91 -17.53 12.59 -26.56
C LYS A 91 -16.67 12.35 -27.80
N LYS A 92 -17.29 12.27 -28.98
CA LYS A 92 -16.58 12.06 -30.26
C LYS A 92 -15.37 13.00 -30.49
N ASN A 93 -15.45 14.25 -30.05
CA ASN A 93 -14.45 15.28 -30.38
C ASN A 93 -13.50 15.63 -29.24
N ASN A 94 -13.79 15.25 -27.99
CA ASN A 94 -12.94 15.54 -26.84
C ASN A 94 -13.25 14.68 -25.62
N VAL A 95 -12.29 14.67 -24.70
CA VAL A 95 -12.47 14.24 -23.31
C VAL A 95 -12.31 15.46 -22.40
N GLN A 96 -13.18 15.59 -21.40
CA GLN A 96 -13.08 16.61 -20.36
C GLN A 96 -13.11 15.97 -18.98
N ILE A 97 -12.16 16.37 -18.15
CA ILE A 97 -12.03 15.97 -16.75
C ILE A 97 -12.04 17.23 -15.90
N LYS A 98 -12.98 17.30 -14.96
CA LYS A 98 -13.13 18.41 -14.02
C LYS A 98 -12.99 17.90 -12.59
N ALA A 99 -12.36 18.69 -11.73
CA ALA A 99 -12.28 18.40 -10.30
C ALA A 99 -12.10 19.68 -9.50
N ASN A 100 -12.46 19.64 -8.21
CA ASN A 100 -12.23 20.77 -7.30
C ASN A 100 -10.74 20.94 -6.96
N GLU A 101 -9.93 19.90 -7.15
CA GLU A 101 -8.51 19.87 -6.77
C GLU A 101 -7.70 18.93 -7.69
N PRO A 102 -6.36 19.01 -7.66
CA PRO A 102 -5.49 18.23 -8.53
C PRO A 102 -5.62 16.71 -8.41
N SER A 103 -5.85 16.17 -7.20
CA SER A 103 -6.00 14.73 -6.98
C SER A 103 -7.22 14.15 -7.72
N GLY A 104 -8.32 14.91 -7.79
CA GLY A 104 -9.49 14.51 -8.56
C GLY A 104 -9.22 14.47 -10.07
N LEU A 105 -8.45 15.42 -10.61
CA LEU A 105 -8.02 15.37 -12.01
C LEU A 105 -7.21 14.10 -12.29
N PHE A 106 -6.28 13.78 -11.39
CA PHE A 106 -5.48 12.57 -11.50
C PHE A 106 -6.32 11.29 -11.48
N TYR A 107 -7.29 11.17 -10.55
CA TYR A 107 -8.19 10.01 -10.54
C TYR A 107 -9.09 9.93 -11.78
N GLY A 108 -9.49 11.07 -12.33
CA GLY A 108 -10.17 11.13 -13.63
C GLY A 108 -9.29 10.63 -14.78
N VAL A 109 -7.99 10.97 -14.78
CA VAL A 109 -7.01 10.41 -15.72
C VAL A 109 -6.88 8.89 -15.55
N GLN A 110 -6.92 8.36 -14.34
CA GLN A 110 -6.93 6.90 -14.14
C GLN A 110 -8.16 6.24 -14.76
N SER A 111 -9.33 6.88 -14.66
CA SER A 111 -10.54 6.41 -15.35
C SER A 111 -10.44 6.52 -16.87
N LEU A 112 -9.82 7.58 -17.41
CA LEU A 112 -9.51 7.68 -18.84
C LEU A 112 -8.63 6.50 -19.29
N ILE A 113 -7.55 6.23 -18.56
CA ILE A 113 -6.65 5.12 -18.84
C ILE A 113 -7.43 3.80 -18.83
N GLN A 114 -8.38 3.64 -17.91
CA GLN A 114 -9.22 2.45 -17.84
C GLN A 114 -10.20 2.29 -19.02
N LEU A 115 -10.57 3.41 -19.65
CA LEU A 115 -11.38 3.42 -20.87
C LEU A 115 -10.57 3.29 -22.15
N LEU A 116 -9.23 3.34 -22.09
CA LEU A 116 -8.40 3.10 -23.26
C LEU A 116 -8.53 1.65 -23.76
N PRO A 117 -8.35 1.41 -25.07
CA PRO A 117 -8.38 0.08 -25.65
C PRO A 117 -7.32 -0.85 -25.06
N VAL A 118 -7.75 -1.96 -24.45
CA VAL A 118 -6.83 -2.97 -23.89
C VAL A 118 -6.13 -3.80 -24.97
N SER A 119 -6.55 -3.65 -26.23
CA SER A 119 -5.89 -4.19 -27.43
C SER A 119 -4.57 -3.48 -27.77
N GLY A 120 -4.29 -2.32 -27.15
CA GLY A 120 -3.15 -1.46 -27.51
C GLY A 120 -3.40 -0.56 -28.72
N ARG A 121 -4.60 -0.61 -29.33
CA ARG A 121 -4.95 0.10 -30.57
C ARG A 121 -5.82 1.32 -30.29
N LEU A 122 -5.22 2.52 -30.25
CA LEU A 122 -5.93 3.78 -29.93
C LEU A 122 -7.03 4.13 -30.94
N GLU A 123 -6.97 3.61 -32.17
CA GLU A 123 -8.01 3.75 -33.20
C GLU A 123 -9.34 3.09 -32.83
N GLU A 124 -9.35 2.18 -31.85
CA GLU A 124 -10.59 1.63 -31.29
C GLU A 124 -11.33 2.64 -30.41
N GLY A 125 -10.66 3.70 -29.97
CA GLY A 125 -11.23 4.88 -29.32
C GLY A 125 -11.76 4.67 -27.90
N VAL A 126 -11.90 5.78 -27.18
CA VAL A 126 -12.51 5.87 -25.85
C VAL A 126 -14.03 6.00 -26.02
N ALA A 127 -14.79 5.12 -25.35
CA ALA A 127 -16.26 5.16 -25.42
C ALA A 127 -16.83 6.51 -24.93
N SER A 128 -17.95 6.94 -25.52
CA SER A 128 -18.65 8.14 -25.06
C SER A 128 -19.42 7.86 -23.77
N VAL A 129 -18.99 8.50 -22.68
CA VAL A 129 -19.52 8.29 -21.34
C VAL A 129 -19.60 9.59 -20.55
N SER A 130 -20.45 9.62 -19.54
CA SER A 130 -20.45 10.61 -18.46
C SER A 130 -20.24 9.90 -17.14
N ILE A 131 -19.28 10.37 -16.35
CA ILE A 131 -18.91 9.82 -15.04
C ILE A 131 -18.93 10.97 -14.02
N SER A 132 -19.48 10.69 -12.85
CA SER A 132 -19.31 11.51 -11.64
C SER A 132 -18.86 10.56 -10.54
N ASP A 133 -17.74 10.86 -9.89
CA ASP A 133 -17.03 9.87 -9.09
C ASP A 133 -16.22 10.52 -7.96
N TYR A 134 -16.07 9.78 -6.87
CA TYR A 134 -15.35 10.18 -5.67
C TYR A 134 -15.11 8.95 -4.78
N PRO A 135 -14.05 8.95 -3.96
CA PRO A 135 -13.76 7.82 -3.10
C PRO A 135 -14.75 7.70 -1.93
N ARG A 136 -15.08 6.47 -1.53
CA ARG A 136 -15.82 6.15 -0.30
C ARG A 136 -14.99 6.45 0.95
N PHE A 137 -13.70 6.12 0.93
CA PHE A 137 -12.80 6.25 2.06
C PHE A 137 -11.64 7.18 1.77
N GLN A 138 -11.24 7.98 2.77
CA GLN A 138 -10.11 8.89 2.64
C GLN A 138 -8.75 8.18 2.68
N TYR A 139 -8.65 7.05 3.37
CA TYR A 139 -7.44 6.22 3.41
C TYR A 139 -7.63 4.96 2.57
N ARG A 140 -6.81 4.80 1.52
CA ARG A 140 -6.85 3.65 0.62
C ARG A 140 -5.43 3.14 0.42
N GLY A 141 -5.03 2.23 1.30
CA GLY A 141 -3.64 1.85 1.47
C GLY A 141 -3.27 0.49 0.90
N MET A 142 -2.00 0.36 0.53
CA MET A 142 -1.37 -0.93 0.27
C MET A 142 0.02 -0.92 0.90
N HIS A 143 0.31 -1.96 1.68
CA HIS A 143 1.59 -2.15 2.33
C HIS A 143 2.52 -3.06 1.52
N LEU A 144 3.82 -2.72 1.50
CA LEU A 144 4.89 -3.60 1.03
C LEU A 144 5.97 -3.71 2.11
N ASP A 145 6.20 -4.94 2.57
CA ASP A 145 7.37 -5.31 3.35
C ASP A 145 8.57 -5.40 2.43
N VAL A 146 9.59 -4.61 2.73
CA VAL A 146 10.89 -4.64 2.03
C VAL A 146 12.01 -5.08 2.95
N SER A 147 11.69 -5.39 4.21
CA SER A 147 12.62 -5.86 5.22
C SER A 147 12.94 -7.33 5.02
N ARG A 148 11.93 -8.20 4.92
CA ARG A 148 12.15 -9.65 4.75
C ARG A 148 12.84 -9.94 3.42
N HIS A 149 12.38 -9.30 2.34
CA HIS A 149 13.08 -9.25 1.05
C HIS A 149 13.07 -7.83 0.45
N ILE A 150 14.23 -7.35 -0.01
CA ILE A 150 14.37 -6.03 -0.64
C ILE A 150 14.00 -6.08 -2.13
N PHE A 151 13.46 -4.98 -2.66
CA PHE A 151 13.15 -4.83 -4.09
C PHE A 151 13.86 -3.61 -4.69
N PRO A 152 14.19 -3.62 -5.98
CA PRO A 152 14.83 -2.46 -6.63
C PRO A 152 13.93 -1.22 -6.63
N VAL A 153 14.53 -0.03 -6.54
CA VAL A 153 13.83 1.28 -6.58
C VAL A 153 12.89 1.40 -7.80
N ASP A 154 13.33 0.98 -8.98
CA ASP A 154 12.51 1.02 -10.19
C ASP A 154 11.26 0.13 -10.08
N TYR A 155 11.36 -0.97 -9.32
CA TYR A 155 10.18 -1.78 -9.04
C TYR A 155 9.26 -1.13 -8.00
N ILE A 156 9.79 -0.44 -6.99
CA ILE A 156 8.97 0.35 -6.05
C ILE A 156 8.17 1.41 -6.82
N LYS A 157 8.78 2.09 -7.78
CA LYS A 157 8.08 3.02 -8.70
C LYS A 157 6.99 2.31 -9.50
N LYS A 158 7.29 1.13 -10.08
CA LYS A 158 6.29 0.29 -10.79
C LYS A 158 5.13 -0.13 -9.88
N TYR A 159 5.42 -0.45 -8.62
CA TYR A 159 4.42 -0.79 -7.61
C TYR A 159 3.50 0.40 -7.34
N ILE A 160 4.05 1.61 -7.19
CA ILE A 160 3.29 2.85 -7.03
C ILE A 160 2.42 3.14 -8.27
N ASP A 161 2.89 2.86 -9.50
CA ASP A 161 2.05 2.95 -10.70
C ASP A 161 0.82 2.03 -10.62
N TYR A 162 0.99 0.81 -10.09
CA TYR A 162 -0.14 -0.09 -9.86
C TYR A 162 -1.14 0.47 -8.85
N LEU A 163 -0.66 1.06 -7.76
CA LEU A 163 -1.50 1.71 -6.75
C LEU A 163 -2.28 2.89 -7.36
N ALA A 164 -1.61 3.72 -8.15
CA ALA A 164 -2.18 4.91 -8.77
C ALA A 164 -3.38 4.54 -9.66
N LEU A 165 -3.23 3.54 -10.51
CA LEU A 165 -4.32 3.11 -11.40
C LEU A 165 -5.51 2.51 -10.64
N HIS A 166 -5.24 1.84 -9.52
CA HIS A 166 -6.28 1.37 -8.61
C HIS A 166 -6.84 2.49 -7.71
N LYS A 167 -6.46 3.75 -7.95
CA LYS A 167 -6.88 4.94 -7.18
C LYS A 167 -6.58 4.83 -5.67
N MET A 168 -5.58 4.04 -5.32
CA MET A 168 -5.02 4.00 -3.97
C MET A 168 -4.24 5.29 -3.70
N ASN A 169 -4.15 5.73 -2.45
CA ASN A 169 -3.50 6.99 -2.09
C ASN A 169 -2.50 6.88 -0.95
N VAL A 170 -2.30 5.70 -0.38
CA VAL A 170 -1.26 5.46 0.61
C VAL A 170 -0.43 4.25 0.23
N PHE A 171 0.87 4.45 0.15
CA PHE A 171 1.86 3.40 0.10
C PHE A 171 2.48 3.26 1.48
N HIS A 172 2.12 2.19 2.20
CA HIS A 172 2.72 1.88 3.50
C HIS A 172 4.02 1.09 3.26
N TRP A 173 5.16 1.70 3.58
CA TRP A 173 6.47 1.16 3.28
C TRP A 173 7.13 0.62 4.55
N HIS A 174 7.09 -0.70 4.71
CA HIS A 174 7.66 -1.37 5.88
C HIS A 174 9.15 -1.64 5.69
N LEU A 175 9.97 -0.74 6.27
CA LEU A 175 11.39 -0.58 5.97
C LEU A 175 12.31 -1.34 6.92
N THR A 176 11.81 -1.81 8.07
CA THR A 176 12.66 -2.34 9.14
C THR A 176 11.99 -3.53 9.81
N ASP A 177 12.73 -4.61 10.01
CA ASP A 177 12.30 -5.76 10.80
C ASP A 177 13.52 -6.55 11.30
N ASP A 178 13.29 -7.71 11.91
CA ASP A 178 14.32 -8.60 12.42
C ASP A 178 15.32 -9.05 11.34
N GLN A 179 14.86 -9.24 10.10
CA GLN A 179 15.64 -9.81 9.00
C GLN A 179 16.30 -8.74 8.10
N GLY A 180 16.15 -7.46 8.43
CA GLY A 180 16.82 -6.38 7.72
C GLY A 180 16.43 -4.97 8.10
N TRP A 181 17.42 -4.08 8.03
CA TRP A 181 17.25 -2.63 8.07
C TRP A 181 17.44 -2.05 6.66
N ARG A 182 16.45 -1.33 6.13
CA ARG A 182 16.42 -0.96 4.69
C ARG A 182 16.57 0.51 4.38
N ILE A 183 16.77 1.40 5.35
CA ILE A 183 16.85 2.84 5.11
C ILE A 183 18.15 3.45 5.63
N GLU A 184 18.82 4.28 4.86
CA GLU A 184 20.01 5.00 5.33
C GLU A 184 19.67 6.03 6.43
N ILE A 185 20.30 5.88 7.60
CA ILE A 185 20.30 6.87 8.69
C ILE A 185 21.73 7.37 8.85
N LYS A 186 21.99 8.62 8.50
CA LYS A 186 23.35 9.17 8.41
C LYS A 186 24.03 9.24 9.77
N LYS A 187 23.28 9.47 10.84
CA LYS A 187 23.82 9.48 12.21
C LYS A 187 24.16 8.07 12.71
N HIS A 188 23.57 7.04 12.11
CA HIS A 188 23.71 5.64 12.49
C HIS A 188 24.10 4.75 11.29
N PRO A 189 25.24 5.00 10.62
CA PRO A 189 25.59 4.35 9.34
C PRO A 189 25.74 2.82 9.46
N LYS A 190 26.08 2.32 10.66
CA LYS A 190 26.18 0.88 10.89
C LYS A 190 24.87 0.12 10.67
N LEU A 191 23.72 0.79 10.75
CA LEU A 191 22.42 0.16 10.48
C LEU A 191 22.36 -0.42 9.06
N THR A 192 23.00 0.22 8.09
CA THR A 192 23.07 -0.26 6.70
C THR A 192 24.36 -1.00 6.37
N GLU A 193 25.45 -0.76 7.10
CA GLU A 193 26.68 -1.56 6.98
C GLU A 193 26.51 -2.99 7.52
N VAL A 194 25.75 -3.14 8.62
CA VAL A 194 25.52 -4.41 9.32
C VAL A 194 24.06 -4.84 9.21
N GLY A 195 23.13 -4.05 9.75
CA GLY A 195 21.70 -4.41 9.88
C GLY A 195 20.98 -4.66 8.55
N ALA A 196 21.49 -4.15 7.43
CA ALA A 196 20.94 -4.43 6.10
C ALA A 196 21.31 -5.81 5.55
N TRP A 197 22.17 -6.59 6.22
CA TRP A 197 22.72 -7.84 5.68
C TRP A 197 22.56 -9.01 6.64
N ARG A 198 22.08 -10.15 6.12
CA ARG A 198 22.06 -11.43 6.82
C ARG A 198 22.84 -12.48 6.05
N ASN A 199 23.41 -13.46 6.75
CA ASN A 199 24.23 -14.54 6.17
C ASN A 199 23.46 -15.87 6.12
N GLY A 200 22.21 -15.80 5.65
CA GLY A 200 21.34 -16.95 5.56
C GLY A 200 19.87 -16.58 5.54
N THR A 201 19.09 -17.38 4.83
CA THR A 201 17.64 -17.36 4.86
C THR A 201 17.13 -18.79 5.04
N ILE A 202 16.14 -18.95 5.91
CA ILE A 202 15.41 -20.20 6.13
C ILE A 202 14.87 -20.76 4.80
N ILE A 203 15.02 -22.08 4.61
CA ILE A 203 14.50 -22.81 3.45
C ILE A 203 13.13 -23.42 3.81
N GLY A 204 12.11 -23.11 3.00
CA GLY A 204 10.75 -23.62 3.16
C GLY A 204 9.97 -22.91 4.27
N LEU A 205 8.77 -23.42 4.56
CA LEU A 205 7.89 -22.86 5.59
C LEU A 205 8.51 -23.03 6.98
N PHE A 206 8.43 -21.99 7.82
CA PHE A 206 8.80 -22.06 9.24
C PHE A 206 8.20 -23.32 9.91
N PRO A 207 8.98 -24.13 10.66
CA PRO A 207 10.34 -23.88 11.16
C PRO A 207 11.49 -24.17 10.17
N GLY A 208 11.17 -24.53 8.93
CA GLY A 208 12.13 -24.70 7.83
C GLY A 208 12.75 -26.09 7.77
N THR A 209 13.41 -26.38 6.65
CA THR A 209 14.20 -27.61 6.45
C THR A 209 15.71 -27.36 6.47
N GLY A 210 16.12 -26.09 6.53
CA GLY A 210 17.53 -25.68 6.53
C GLY A 210 17.68 -24.17 6.40
N ASN A 211 18.90 -23.74 6.13
CA ASN A 211 19.28 -22.35 5.87
C ASN A 211 20.18 -22.33 4.64
N ASP A 212 19.93 -21.42 3.70
CA ASP A 212 20.67 -21.35 2.44
C ASP A 212 22.13 -20.89 2.62
N SER A 213 22.48 -20.32 3.78
CA SER A 213 23.80 -19.75 4.10
C SER A 213 24.28 -18.69 3.11
N LEU A 214 23.36 -18.07 2.37
CA LEU A 214 23.70 -17.04 1.38
C LEU A 214 23.63 -15.65 2.03
N ARG A 215 24.66 -14.84 1.75
CA ARG A 215 24.61 -13.43 2.14
C ARG A 215 23.53 -12.72 1.31
N TYR A 216 22.56 -12.15 2.00
CA TYR A 216 21.41 -11.45 1.42
C TYR A 216 21.23 -10.10 2.09
N GLY A 217 20.90 -9.06 1.32
CA GLY A 217 20.67 -7.75 1.87
C GLY A 217 20.66 -6.61 0.85
N GLY A 218 20.69 -5.40 1.39
CA GLY A 218 20.57 -4.15 0.66
C GLY A 218 19.75 -3.13 1.46
N TYR A 219 19.81 -1.87 1.04
CA TYR A 219 19.08 -0.76 1.63
C TYR A 219 18.85 0.34 0.58
N TYR A 220 17.95 1.27 0.87
CA TYR A 220 17.72 2.49 0.11
C TYR A 220 18.50 3.65 0.74
N THR A 221 19.27 4.35 -0.08
CA THR A 221 19.88 5.62 0.30
C THR A 221 18.82 6.69 0.53
N GLN A 222 19.16 7.75 1.27
CA GLN A 222 18.22 8.86 1.46
C GLN A 222 17.80 9.53 0.14
N GLU A 223 18.68 9.55 -0.87
CA GLU A 223 18.36 10.11 -2.18
C GLU A 223 17.39 9.23 -2.98
N GLU A 224 17.54 7.91 -2.91
CA GLU A 224 16.58 6.97 -3.50
C GLU A 224 15.22 7.06 -2.79
N VAL A 225 15.20 7.21 -1.46
CA VAL A 225 13.96 7.43 -0.70
C VAL A 225 13.27 8.71 -1.14
N LYS A 226 14.00 9.84 -1.23
CA LYS A 226 13.45 11.11 -1.73
C LYS A 226 12.91 10.97 -3.16
N GLU A 227 13.60 10.21 -4.00
CA GLU A 227 13.15 9.94 -5.37
C GLU A 227 11.81 9.19 -5.37
N VAL A 228 11.67 8.13 -4.57
CA VAL A 228 10.43 7.36 -4.44
C VAL A 228 9.29 8.22 -3.86
N VAL A 229 9.57 9.00 -2.82
CA VAL A 229 8.60 9.92 -2.20
C VAL A 229 8.09 10.94 -3.23
N ARG A 230 8.98 11.56 -4.00
CA ARG A 230 8.59 12.49 -5.07
C ARG A 230 7.77 11.79 -6.14
N TYR A 231 8.22 10.62 -6.59
CA TYR A 231 7.52 9.84 -7.62
C TYR A 231 6.09 9.45 -7.21
N ALA A 232 5.89 9.13 -5.92
CA ALA A 232 4.58 8.88 -5.32
C ALA A 232 3.73 10.15 -5.22
N ALA A 233 4.32 11.27 -4.83
CA ALA A 233 3.63 12.56 -4.74
C ALA A 233 3.09 13.03 -6.10
N ASP A 234 3.84 12.82 -7.19
CA ASP A 234 3.39 13.11 -8.56
C ASP A 234 2.15 12.28 -8.97
N ARG A 235 1.84 11.22 -8.21
CA ARG A 235 0.68 10.33 -8.38
C ARG A 235 -0.35 10.49 -7.27
N PHE A 236 -0.23 11.54 -6.44
CA PHE A 236 -1.09 11.81 -5.29
C PHE A 236 -1.14 10.63 -4.30
N ILE A 237 -0.01 9.93 -4.14
CA ILE A 237 0.18 8.85 -3.19
C ILE A 237 1.10 9.34 -2.07
N THR A 238 0.61 9.26 -0.84
CA THR A 238 1.42 9.49 0.36
C THR A 238 2.23 8.23 0.68
N VAL A 239 3.53 8.39 0.90
CA VAL A 239 4.37 7.30 1.41
C VAL A 239 4.39 7.37 2.93
N LEU A 240 3.79 6.38 3.58
CA LEU A 240 3.79 6.19 5.03
C LEU A 240 4.99 5.30 5.40
N PRO A 241 6.07 5.83 5.98
CA PRO A 241 7.20 5.02 6.41
C PRO A 241 6.86 4.27 7.70
N GLU A 242 7.38 3.05 7.85
CA GLU A 242 7.36 2.31 9.11
C GLU A 242 8.76 2.02 9.62
N ILE A 243 8.98 2.40 10.89
CA ILE A 243 10.10 1.97 11.72
C ILE A 243 9.50 1.23 12.91
N ASP A 244 9.59 -0.10 12.90
CA ASP A 244 8.92 -0.93 13.88
C ASP A 244 9.72 -1.03 15.18
N ILE A 245 9.09 -0.61 16.27
CA ILE A 245 9.65 -0.61 17.62
C ILE A 245 8.55 -0.91 18.66
N PRO A 246 8.90 -1.46 19.84
CA PRO A 246 10.22 -1.92 20.28
C PRO A 246 10.52 -3.41 19.98
N GLY A 247 9.56 -4.11 19.35
CA GLY A 247 9.75 -5.44 18.76
C GLY A 247 10.43 -5.35 17.39
N HIS A 248 10.51 -6.47 16.67
CA HIS A 248 11.02 -6.52 15.28
C HIS A 248 12.37 -5.82 15.05
N CYS A 249 13.23 -5.85 16.07
CA CYS A 249 14.43 -5.02 16.15
C CYS A 249 15.73 -5.82 15.99
N MET A 250 15.71 -7.11 15.63
CA MET A 250 16.96 -7.90 15.57
C MET A 250 18.01 -7.34 14.61
N ALA A 251 17.63 -6.65 13.53
CA ALA A 251 18.59 -5.94 12.68
C ALA A 251 19.30 -4.78 13.40
N VAL A 252 18.57 -4.06 14.27
CA VAL A 252 19.12 -3.02 15.14
C VAL A 252 20.01 -3.65 16.20
N LEU A 253 19.55 -4.71 16.87
CA LEU A 253 20.29 -5.36 17.96
C LEU A 253 21.56 -6.08 17.48
N ALA A 254 21.58 -6.57 16.24
CA ALA A 254 22.80 -7.06 15.60
C ALA A 254 23.83 -5.96 15.34
N THR A 255 23.36 -4.74 15.10
CA THR A 255 24.19 -3.57 14.83
C THR A 255 24.71 -2.92 16.11
N TYR A 256 23.82 -2.80 17.11
CA TYR A 256 24.06 -2.18 18.41
C TYR A 256 23.57 -3.12 19.53
N PRO A 257 24.36 -4.16 19.88
CA PRO A 257 23.97 -5.14 20.90
C PRO A 257 23.67 -4.52 22.26
N GLU A 258 24.27 -3.37 22.58
CA GLU A 258 24.00 -2.61 23.81
C GLU A 258 22.55 -2.13 23.96
N LEU A 259 21.76 -2.13 22.87
CA LEU A 259 20.34 -1.78 22.88
C LEU A 259 19.43 -2.99 23.17
N SER A 260 19.97 -4.19 23.34
CA SER A 260 19.23 -5.42 23.64
C SER A 260 19.01 -5.60 25.14
N THR A 261 17.97 -6.34 25.53
CA THR A 261 17.81 -6.78 26.92
C THR A 261 18.89 -7.78 27.38
N THR A 262 19.61 -8.41 26.44
CA THR A 262 20.74 -9.30 26.72
C THR A 262 21.98 -8.87 25.91
N PRO A 263 22.63 -7.74 26.27
CA PRO A 263 23.67 -7.10 25.45
C PRO A 263 24.99 -7.90 25.38
N ASN A 264 25.20 -8.84 26.31
CA ASN A 264 26.40 -9.69 26.36
C ASN A 264 26.26 -10.97 25.51
N GLU A 265 25.09 -11.23 24.94
CA GLU A 265 24.88 -12.37 24.04
C GLU A 265 25.18 -11.96 22.59
N PRO A 266 25.83 -12.82 21.80
CA PRO A 266 26.02 -12.56 20.37
C PRO A 266 24.69 -12.29 19.67
N LYS A 267 24.64 -11.18 18.91
CA LYS A 267 23.49 -10.82 18.08
C LYS A 267 23.84 -10.94 16.61
N GLN A 268 22.86 -11.33 15.81
CA GLN A 268 22.95 -11.34 14.35
C GLN A 268 21.59 -10.98 13.78
N VAL A 269 21.59 -10.42 12.57
CA VAL A 269 20.37 -10.17 11.82
C VAL A 269 19.64 -11.50 11.63
N ALA A 270 18.33 -11.52 11.87
CA ALA A 270 17.58 -12.75 11.88
C ALA A 270 17.59 -13.43 10.49
N GLN A 271 17.68 -14.75 10.51
CA GLN A 271 17.76 -15.59 9.30
C GLN A 271 16.52 -16.48 9.13
N THR A 272 15.54 -16.33 10.03
CA THR A 272 14.28 -17.06 10.04
C THR A 272 13.12 -16.09 10.29
N TRP A 273 11.90 -16.59 10.13
CA TRP A 273 10.66 -15.84 10.29
C TRP A 273 10.03 -16.01 11.67
N GLY A 274 9.11 -15.10 12.00
CA GLY A 274 8.25 -15.18 13.18
C GLY A 274 8.92 -14.74 14.49
N ILE A 275 8.08 -14.47 15.49
CA ILE A 275 8.51 -13.83 16.75
C ILE A 275 8.77 -14.77 17.93
N TYR A 276 8.26 -16.00 17.90
CA TYR A 276 8.43 -16.99 18.96
C TYR A 276 9.59 -17.95 18.68
N ASN A 277 10.74 -17.41 18.28
CA ASN A 277 11.97 -18.17 18.13
C ASN A 277 13.00 -17.69 19.18
N ARG A 278 14.03 -18.50 19.43
CA ARG A 278 15.10 -18.16 20.39
C ARG A 278 16.02 -17.04 19.89
N GLN A 279 15.75 -16.49 18.71
CA GLN A 279 16.60 -15.53 18.00
C GLN A 279 16.00 -14.12 18.02
N ASN A 280 14.74 -13.96 18.45
CA ASN A 280 14.11 -12.66 18.63
C ASN A 280 14.55 -12.02 19.96
N ASN A 281 14.54 -10.70 20.07
CA ASN A 281 14.80 -9.93 21.28
C ASN A 281 14.18 -8.53 21.10
N VAL A 282 14.16 -7.71 22.15
CA VAL A 282 13.48 -6.39 22.13
C VAL A 282 14.44 -5.29 22.57
N LEU A 283 14.10 -4.05 22.27
CA LEU A 283 14.84 -2.89 22.76
C LEU A 283 14.78 -2.82 24.29
N VAL A 284 15.92 -2.61 24.95
CA VAL A 284 16.00 -2.35 26.40
C VAL A 284 15.56 -0.92 26.71
N PRO A 285 14.77 -0.65 27.76
CA PRO A 285 14.40 0.71 28.11
C PRO A 285 15.60 1.42 28.77
N SER A 286 16.26 2.27 28.00
CA SER A 286 17.44 3.02 28.45
C SER A 286 17.51 4.37 27.75
N GLU A 287 18.22 5.33 28.34
CA GLU A 287 18.46 6.64 27.70
C GLU A 287 19.10 6.50 26.31
N LYS A 288 20.03 5.55 26.14
CA LYS A 288 20.66 5.28 24.83
C LYS A 288 19.65 4.81 23.80
N THR A 289 18.72 3.96 24.21
CA THR A 289 17.65 3.46 23.34
C THR A 289 16.73 4.58 22.89
N PHE A 290 16.29 5.44 23.81
CA PHE A 290 15.41 6.56 23.46
C PHE A 290 16.12 7.62 22.61
N ALA A 291 17.41 7.89 22.86
CA ALA A 291 18.21 8.75 22.00
C ALA A 291 18.38 8.17 20.58
N PHE A 292 18.58 6.85 20.47
CA PHE A 292 18.62 6.16 19.17
C PHE A 292 17.29 6.30 18.41
N ILE A 293 16.16 6.07 19.09
CA ILE A 293 14.82 6.23 18.49
C ILE A 293 14.61 7.68 18.03
N GLU A 294 14.99 8.67 18.84
CA GLU A 294 14.90 10.08 18.48
C GLU A 294 15.72 10.42 17.24
N ASP A 295 16.97 9.95 17.17
CA ASP A 295 17.85 10.18 16.02
C ASP A 295 17.26 9.60 14.72
N VAL A 296 16.81 8.35 14.77
CA VAL A 296 16.22 7.65 13.63
C VAL A 296 14.95 8.34 13.16
N LEU A 297 13.99 8.59 14.08
CA LEU A 297 12.71 9.20 13.71
C LEU A 297 12.88 10.63 13.22
N ASN A 298 13.87 11.37 13.72
CA ASN A 298 14.18 12.71 13.23
C ASN A 298 14.61 12.69 11.76
N GLU A 299 15.53 11.80 11.37
CA GLU A 299 15.96 11.68 9.97
C GLU A 299 14.83 11.12 9.08
N VAL A 300 14.04 10.16 9.56
CA VAL A 300 12.88 9.64 8.83
C VAL A 300 11.88 10.76 8.54
N MET A 301 11.52 11.58 9.52
CA MET A 301 10.60 12.71 9.31
C MET A 301 11.14 13.79 8.36
N ASP A 302 12.45 13.89 8.18
CA ASP A 302 13.06 14.80 7.20
C ASP A 302 12.97 14.26 5.77
N LEU A 303 12.86 12.92 5.60
CA LEU A 303 12.75 12.25 4.30
C LEU A 303 11.30 12.09 3.83
N PHE A 304 10.37 11.89 4.76
CA PHE A 304 8.97 11.58 4.46
C PHE A 304 8.05 12.75 4.86
N PRO A 305 7.38 13.41 3.89
CA PRO A 305 6.50 14.54 4.19
C PRO A 305 5.15 14.12 4.77
N SER A 306 4.87 12.82 4.91
CA SER A 306 3.65 12.28 5.49
C SER A 306 3.35 12.92 6.85
N GLU A 307 2.08 13.24 7.10
CA GLU A 307 1.64 13.70 8.42
C GLU A 307 1.81 12.61 9.49
N TYR A 308 1.65 11.34 9.07
CA TYR A 308 1.75 10.17 9.92
C TYR A 308 3.07 9.43 9.72
N ILE A 309 3.65 8.93 10.80
CA ILE A 309 4.77 7.98 10.81
C ILE A 309 4.28 6.69 11.46
N HIS A 310 4.50 5.54 10.81
CA HIS A 310 4.17 4.25 11.40
C HIS A 310 5.31 3.81 12.32
N ILE A 311 4.98 3.49 13.57
CA ILE A 311 5.97 3.12 14.60
C ILE A 311 5.91 1.62 14.95
N GLY A 312 5.10 0.86 14.21
CA GLY A 312 4.88 -0.57 14.41
C GLY A 312 4.16 -0.85 15.74
N GLY A 313 4.84 -1.57 16.63
CA GLY A 313 4.37 -1.89 17.97
C GLY A 313 3.66 -3.24 18.10
N ASP A 314 3.63 -4.02 17.02
CA ASP A 314 3.11 -5.38 17.02
C ASP A 314 4.10 -6.38 17.64
N GLU A 315 3.54 -7.54 18.03
CA GLU A 315 4.29 -8.76 18.30
C GLU A 315 5.51 -8.65 19.27
N CYS A 316 5.54 -7.60 20.10
CA CYS A 316 6.63 -7.38 21.05
C CYS A 316 6.57 -8.37 22.23
N ALA A 317 7.50 -9.32 22.22
CA ALA A 317 7.59 -10.42 23.18
C ALA A 317 8.03 -9.95 24.58
N LYS A 318 7.05 -9.64 25.43
CA LYS A 318 7.21 -9.11 26.80
C LYS A 318 8.13 -9.94 27.71
N LYS A 319 8.26 -11.24 27.43
CA LYS A 319 9.16 -12.16 28.14
C LYS A 319 10.59 -11.61 28.26
N TRP A 320 11.09 -10.94 27.23
CA TRP A 320 12.45 -10.40 27.24
C TRP A 320 12.65 -9.26 28.24
N TRP A 321 11.61 -8.48 28.54
CA TRP A 321 11.64 -7.48 29.61
C TRP A 321 11.40 -8.11 30.98
N GLN A 322 10.60 -9.17 31.07
CA GLN A 322 10.41 -9.95 32.30
C GLN A 322 11.71 -10.57 32.81
N GLU A 323 12.54 -11.07 31.89
CA GLU A 323 13.82 -11.70 32.21
C GLU A 323 14.98 -10.70 32.36
N SER A 324 14.77 -9.42 32.03
CA SER A 324 15.82 -8.40 32.09
C SER A 324 15.80 -7.61 33.39
N ALA A 325 16.85 -7.76 34.20
CA ALA A 325 17.01 -6.99 35.44
C ALA A 325 16.99 -5.46 35.18
N VAL A 326 17.54 -5.01 34.04
CA VAL A 326 17.53 -3.59 33.65
C VAL A 326 16.10 -3.11 33.37
N SER A 327 15.31 -3.87 32.60
CA SER A 327 13.91 -3.53 32.34
C SER A 327 13.07 -3.53 33.62
N GLN A 328 13.24 -4.54 34.48
CA GLN A 328 12.53 -4.62 35.75
C GLN A 328 12.89 -3.45 36.70
N GLN A 329 14.15 -3.02 36.70
CA GLN A 329 14.59 -1.85 37.47
C GLN A 329 14.00 -0.55 36.88
N PHE A 330 14.06 -0.37 35.56
CA PHE A 330 13.49 0.78 34.87
C PHE A 330 11.99 0.93 35.19
N MET A 331 11.24 -0.18 35.12
CA MET A 331 9.81 -0.18 35.45
C MET A 331 9.54 0.26 36.89
N LYS A 332 10.33 -0.20 37.87
CA LYS A 332 10.20 0.23 39.27
C LYS A 332 10.48 1.72 39.44
N GLU A 333 11.52 2.24 38.80
CA GLU A 333 11.89 3.66 38.86
C GLU A 333 10.83 4.56 38.23
N HIS A 334 10.15 4.08 37.19
CA HIS A 334 9.12 4.82 36.47
C HIS A 334 7.68 4.49 36.92
N GLY A 335 7.52 3.64 37.94
CA GLY A 335 6.21 3.28 38.49
C GLY A 335 5.31 2.49 37.53
N LEU A 336 5.88 1.74 36.60
CA LEU A 336 5.15 0.94 35.60
C LEU A 336 4.75 -0.40 36.21
N LYS A 337 3.48 -0.80 36.05
CA LYS A 337 2.91 -2.00 36.70
C LYS A 337 3.36 -3.30 36.04
N ASP A 338 3.44 -3.31 34.71
CA ASP A 338 3.74 -4.49 33.92
C ASP A 338 4.41 -4.11 32.58
N GLU A 339 4.82 -5.13 31.83
CA GLU A 339 5.50 -4.95 30.55
C GLU A 339 4.60 -4.36 29.44
N LYS A 340 3.27 -4.34 29.62
CA LYS A 340 2.37 -3.67 28.69
C LYS A 340 2.44 -2.16 28.89
N GLU A 341 2.46 -1.71 30.14
CA GLU A 341 2.76 -0.30 30.46
C GLU A 341 4.18 0.10 30.01
N LEU A 342 5.15 -0.82 30.04
CA LEU A 342 6.47 -0.57 29.46
C LEU A 342 6.43 -0.41 27.94
N GLN A 343 5.67 -1.22 27.20
CA GLN A 343 5.47 -0.99 25.77
C GLN A 343 4.81 0.36 25.51
N SER A 344 3.73 0.68 26.23
CA SER A 344 3.07 1.97 26.14
C SER A 344 4.04 3.13 26.39
N TYR A 345 4.98 2.98 27.33
CA TYR A 345 6.05 3.96 27.54
C TYR A 345 6.91 4.16 26.28
N PHE A 346 7.36 3.11 25.60
CA PHE A 346 8.10 3.22 24.34
C PHE A 346 7.30 3.95 23.26
N ILE A 347 6.02 3.59 23.11
CA ILE A 347 5.11 4.21 22.15
C ILE A 347 4.94 5.70 22.45
N HIS A 348 4.76 6.08 23.71
CA HIS A 348 4.66 7.49 24.12
C HIS A 348 5.97 8.26 23.91
N GLN A 349 7.15 7.64 24.09
CA GLN A 349 8.41 8.30 23.75
C GLN A 349 8.50 8.61 22.26
N ALA A 350 8.23 7.62 21.40
CA ALA A 350 8.20 7.80 19.95
C ALA A 350 7.18 8.86 19.54
N GLU A 351 6.00 8.83 20.15
CA GLU A 351 4.96 9.83 19.94
C GLU A 351 5.41 11.25 20.29
N MET A 352 6.02 11.45 21.45
CA MET A 352 6.51 12.77 21.86
C MET A 352 7.54 13.31 20.87
N ILE A 353 8.43 12.46 20.36
CA ILE A 353 9.42 12.83 19.33
C ILE A 353 8.72 13.27 18.04
N VAL A 354 7.76 12.47 17.56
CA VAL A 354 7.01 12.72 16.33
C VAL A 354 6.15 13.99 16.43
N ASN A 355 5.45 14.16 17.56
CA ASN A 355 4.61 15.33 17.83
C ASN A 355 5.42 16.63 17.93
N LYS A 356 6.68 16.60 18.44
CA LYS A 356 7.56 17.78 18.48
C LYS A 356 7.87 18.34 17.09
N LYS A 357 7.85 17.51 16.04
CA LYS A 357 7.98 17.93 14.63
C LYS A 357 6.62 18.18 13.94
N GLY A 358 5.52 18.24 14.70
CA GLY A 358 4.18 18.49 14.17
C GLY A 358 3.59 17.33 13.37
N ARG A 359 4.11 16.12 13.55
CA ARG A 359 3.63 14.87 12.94
C ARG A 359 2.81 14.08 13.94
N LYS A 360 2.17 12.99 13.49
CA LYS A 360 1.37 12.07 14.32
C LYS A 360 1.83 10.63 14.12
N ILE A 361 1.54 9.77 15.09
CA ILE A 361 1.84 8.34 14.98
C ILE A 361 0.65 7.55 14.44
N ILE A 362 0.96 6.47 13.74
CA ILE A 362 0.07 5.34 13.50
C ILE A 362 0.81 4.07 13.92
N GLY A 363 0.10 3.08 14.45
CA GLY A 363 0.70 1.80 14.82
C GLY A 363 -0.31 0.66 14.80
N TRP A 364 0.20 -0.56 14.88
CA TRP A 364 -0.62 -1.77 14.94
C TRP A 364 -1.44 -1.81 16.22
N ASN A 365 -2.59 -2.51 16.22
CA ASN A 365 -3.57 -2.40 17.31
C ASN A 365 -3.06 -2.75 18.72
N GLU A 366 -1.90 -3.38 18.86
CA GLU A 366 -1.19 -3.57 20.13
C GLU A 366 -0.82 -2.25 20.81
N ILE A 367 -0.71 -1.13 20.09
CA ILE A 367 -0.51 0.20 20.72
C ILE A 367 -1.69 0.63 21.61
N LEU A 368 -2.84 -0.06 21.54
CA LEU A 368 -3.94 0.11 22.50
C LEU A 368 -3.58 -0.38 23.91
N GLU A 369 -2.61 -1.29 24.04
CA GLU A 369 -2.17 -1.82 25.33
C GLU A 369 -1.49 -0.71 26.15
N GLY A 370 -2.04 -0.40 27.34
CA GLY A 370 -1.52 0.65 28.21
C GLY A 370 -2.09 2.05 27.94
N GLY A 371 -2.88 2.22 26.88
CA GLY A 371 -3.56 3.48 26.55
C GLY A 371 -2.92 4.21 25.38
N LEU A 372 -3.75 4.92 24.60
CA LEU A 372 -3.34 5.71 23.44
C LEU A 372 -3.37 7.19 23.75
N ALA A 373 -2.47 7.92 23.12
CA ALA A 373 -2.56 9.36 23.10
C ALA A 373 -3.62 9.85 22.10
N PRO A 374 -4.26 11.02 22.37
CA PRO A 374 -5.48 11.45 21.68
C PRO A 374 -5.40 11.50 20.14
N ASN A 375 -4.21 11.71 19.57
CA ASN A 375 -4.03 11.92 18.13
C ASN A 375 -3.46 10.70 17.38
N ALA A 376 -3.19 9.60 18.09
CA ALA A 376 -2.68 8.37 17.49
C ALA A 376 -3.75 7.70 16.62
N ALA A 377 -3.33 7.21 15.45
CA ALA A 377 -4.15 6.35 14.60
C ALA A 377 -3.82 4.86 14.84
N VAL A 378 -4.80 3.99 14.65
CA VAL A 378 -4.67 2.55 14.89
C VAL A 378 -4.87 1.75 13.61
N MET A 379 -3.98 0.81 13.33
CA MET A 379 -4.10 -0.16 12.25
C MET A 379 -4.52 -1.53 12.81
N SER A 380 -5.76 -1.96 12.53
CA SER A 380 -6.36 -3.16 13.13
C SER A 380 -6.12 -4.41 12.30
N TRP A 381 -5.16 -5.24 12.71
CA TRP A 381 -4.72 -6.41 11.94
C TRP A 381 -5.12 -7.75 12.55
N GLN A 382 -5.24 -7.86 13.88
CA GLN A 382 -5.62 -9.10 14.59
C GLN A 382 -7.13 -9.43 14.48
N GLY A 383 -7.77 -8.98 13.40
CA GLY A 383 -9.22 -8.91 13.22
C GLY A 383 -9.75 -7.50 13.40
N ILE A 384 -11.06 -7.39 13.68
CA ILE A 384 -11.77 -6.10 13.72
C ILE A 384 -11.89 -5.49 15.13
N LYS A 385 -11.60 -6.27 16.17
CA LYS A 385 -11.83 -5.86 17.57
C LYS A 385 -11.00 -4.63 17.96
N GLY A 386 -9.72 -4.59 17.60
CA GLY A 386 -8.84 -3.45 17.86
C GLY A 386 -9.40 -2.16 17.25
N GLY A 387 -9.81 -2.22 15.98
CA GLY A 387 -10.43 -1.10 15.27
C GLY A 387 -11.75 -0.64 15.89
N ILE A 388 -12.61 -1.56 16.33
CA ILE A 388 -13.85 -1.20 17.05
C ILE A 388 -13.52 -0.45 18.34
N THR A 389 -12.58 -0.97 19.14
CA THR A 389 -12.16 -0.34 20.40
C THR A 389 -11.61 1.06 20.16
N ALA A 390 -10.69 1.21 19.21
CA ALA A 390 -10.08 2.49 18.87
C ALA A 390 -11.11 3.52 18.36
N ALA A 391 -12.03 3.10 17.48
CA ALA A 391 -13.08 3.98 16.96
C ALA A 391 -14.05 4.45 18.05
N LYS A 392 -14.40 3.58 19.01
CA LYS A 392 -15.23 3.94 20.18
C LYS A 392 -14.54 4.93 21.12
N GLN A 393 -13.21 4.93 21.15
CA GLN A 393 -12.39 5.89 21.89
C GLN A 393 -12.12 7.18 21.11
N GLY A 394 -12.54 7.26 19.85
CA GLY A 394 -12.37 8.44 19.00
C GLY A 394 -11.02 8.55 18.29
N HIS A 395 -10.28 7.44 18.18
CA HIS A 395 -9.05 7.39 17.40
C HIS A 395 -9.33 7.07 15.94
N PRO A 396 -8.63 7.71 14.98
CA PRO A 396 -8.59 7.26 13.59
C PRO A 396 -8.22 5.78 13.46
N VAL A 397 -8.90 5.07 12.56
CA VAL A 397 -8.67 3.63 12.33
C VAL A 397 -8.48 3.33 10.85
N VAL A 398 -7.47 2.53 10.57
CA VAL A 398 -7.28 1.83 9.28
C VAL A 398 -7.50 0.34 9.50
N MET A 399 -8.42 -0.25 8.74
CA MET A 399 -8.75 -1.66 8.88
C MET A 399 -7.88 -2.54 7.98
N THR A 400 -7.13 -3.47 8.58
CA THR A 400 -6.22 -4.39 7.88
C THR A 400 -6.33 -5.84 8.40
N PRO A 401 -7.54 -6.37 8.68
CA PRO A 401 -7.67 -7.66 9.35
C PRO A 401 -7.02 -8.79 8.53
N SER A 402 -6.15 -9.56 9.16
CA SER A 402 -5.35 -10.59 8.50
C SER A 402 -6.17 -11.66 7.78
N SER A 403 -7.41 -11.90 8.22
CA SER A 403 -8.33 -12.83 7.56
C SER A 403 -8.83 -12.38 6.18
N GLN A 404 -8.68 -11.12 5.81
CA GLN A 404 -9.12 -10.57 4.52
C GLN A 404 -8.04 -9.78 3.79
N MET A 405 -7.07 -9.22 4.51
CA MET A 405 -6.18 -8.18 4.00
C MET A 405 -4.71 -8.59 3.93
N TYR A 406 -4.34 -9.83 4.25
CA TYR A 406 -2.95 -10.30 4.19
C TYR A 406 -2.66 -11.00 2.86
N PHE A 407 -2.21 -10.21 1.88
CA PHE A 407 -2.02 -10.69 0.52
C PHE A 407 -0.82 -11.63 0.37
N ASN A 408 -0.04 -11.88 1.42
CA ASN A 408 0.98 -12.92 1.45
C ASN A 408 0.40 -14.35 1.67
N HIS A 409 -0.91 -14.48 1.95
CA HIS A 409 -1.60 -15.76 2.06
C HIS A 409 -2.06 -16.29 0.70
N MET A 410 -2.25 -17.62 0.63
CA MET A 410 -2.85 -18.33 -0.52
C MET A 410 -4.11 -17.64 -1.04
N GLN A 411 -4.34 -17.75 -2.34
CA GLN A 411 -5.48 -17.23 -3.09
C GLN A 411 -6.54 -18.29 -3.38
N SER A 412 -6.18 -19.57 -3.27
CA SER A 412 -7.12 -20.70 -3.31
C SER A 412 -6.68 -21.80 -2.34
N ALA A 413 -7.59 -22.72 -2.02
CA ALA A 413 -7.31 -23.83 -1.11
C ALA A 413 -6.33 -24.89 -1.69
N LYS A 414 -6.06 -24.86 -3.00
CA LYS A 414 -5.20 -25.83 -3.69
C LYS A 414 -4.08 -25.15 -4.47
N GLU A 415 -3.63 -23.99 -3.98
CA GLU A 415 -2.52 -23.27 -4.56
C GLU A 415 -1.20 -24.01 -4.25
N ASP A 416 -0.38 -24.23 -5.29
CA ASP A 416 0.92 -24.91 -5.21
C ASP A 416 2.08 -23.92 -5.02
N SER A 417 1.78 -22.63 -4.92
CA SER A 417 2.79 -21.60 -4.71
C SER A 417 3.12 -21.47 -3.23
N LEU A 418 4.41 -21.32 -2.91
CA LEU A 418 4.85 -21.02 -1.55
C LEU A 418 4.28 -19.66 -1.12
N THR A 419 3.63 -19.64 0.03
CA THR A 419 2.96 -18.48 0.63
C THR A 419 3.04 -18.60 2.15
N ALA A 420 2.68 -17.53 2.88
CA ALA A 420 2.58 -17.64 4.33
C ALA A 420 1.51 -18.66 4.73
N ALA A 421 1.76 -19.37 5.83
CA ALA A 421 0.81 -20.31 6.37
C ALA A 421 -0.46 -19.58 6.82
N GLY A 422 -1.63 -20.07 6.40
CA GLY A 422 -2.89 -19.42 6.74
C GLY A 422 -4.05 -19.92 5.88
N LYS A 423 -5.24 -19.40 6.16
CA LYS A 423 -6.40 -19.63 5.30
C LYS A 423 -6.25 -18.86 4.00
N ALA A 424 -6.77 -19.43 2.92
CA ALA A 424 -6.81 -18.76 1.63
C ALA A 424 -7.67 -17.49 1.70
N ILE A 425 -7.14 -16.39 1.18
CA ILE A 425 -7.82 -15.12 0.99
C ILE A 425 -8.15 -15.02 -0.50
N THR A 426 -9.36 -15.45 -0.85
CA THR A 426 -9.85 -15.48 -2.23
C THR A 426 -10.24 -14.09 -2.71
N LEU A 427 -10.28 -13.89 -4.02
CA LEU A 427 -10.71 -12.62 -4.64
C LEU A 427 -12.10 -12.16 -4.15
N ASP A 428 -13.05 -13.09 -4.05
CA ASP A 428 -14.39 -12.82 -3.52
C ASP A 428 -14.38 -12.46 -2.03
N SER A 429 -13.54 -13.10 -1.21
CA SER A 429 -13.46 -12.76 0.21
C SER A 429 -12.97 -11.32 0.44
N VAL A 430 -12.02 -10.85 -0.37
CA VAL A 430 -11.58 -9.45 -0.37
C VAL A 430 -12.73 -8.56 -0.84
N TYR A 431 -13.36 -8.90 -1.97
CA TYR A 431 -14.42 -8.09 -2.54
C TYR A 431 -15.66 -7.98 -1.66
N LEU A 432 -16.00 -8.99 -0.88
CA LEU A 432 -17.20 -9.00 -0.03
C LEU A 432 -16.96 -8.33 1.33
N TYR A 433 -15.71 -8.07 1.69
CA TYR A 433 -15.37 -7.40 2.93
C TYR A 433 -15.88 -5.94 2.95
N ASP A 434 -16.31 -5.49 4.13
CA ASP A 434 -16.63 -4.11 4.41
C ASP A 434 -15.76 -3.60 5.57
N PRO A 435 -14.95 -2.55 5.38
CA PRO A 435 -14.12 -1.99 6.44
C PRO A 435 -14.91 -1.41 7.62
N VAL A 436 -16.18 -1.03 7.46
CA VAL A 436 -17.00 -0.46 8.54
C VAL A 436 -17.70 -1.58 9.31
N PRO A 437 -17.34 -1.85 10.59
CA PRO A 437 -18.03 -2.85 11.40
C PRO A 437 -19.48 -2.45 11.68
N ALA A 438 -20.40 -3.42 11.68
CA ALA A 438 -21.82 -3.19 11.91
C ALA A 438 -22.13 -2.76 13.36
N GLU A 439 -21.21 -3.02 14.28
CA GLU A 439 -21.30 -2.70 15.71
C GLU A 439 -21.04 -1.22 16.03
N LEU A 440 -20.58 -0.44 15.06
CA LEU A 440 -20.31 0.98 15.23
C LEU A 440 -21.53 1.84 14.87
N THR A 441 -21.79 2.86 15.68
CA THR A 441 -22.73 3.94 15.34
C THR A 441 -22.21 4.77 14.17
N ALA A 442 -23.05 5.63 13.60
CA ALA A 442 -22.63 6.54 12.52
C ALA A 442 -21.48 7.47 12.95
N LYS A 443 -21.49 7.95 14.20
CA LYS A 443 -20.41 8.78 14.74
C LYS A 443 -19.11 7.98 14.88
N GLU A 444 -19.17 6.80 15.48
CA GLU A 444 -17.98 5.95 15.65
C GLU A 444 -17.42 5.49 14.29
N SER A 445 -18.30 5.20 13.33
CA SER A 445 -17.91 4.82 11.97
C SER A 445 -17.14 5.92 11.24
N SER A 446 -17.32 7.19 11.60
CA SER A 446 -16.56 8.30 11.00
C SER A 446 -15.06 8.27 11.33
N TYR A 447 -14.68 7.53 12.37
CA TYR A 447 -13.27 7.28 12.70
C TYR A 447 -12.64 6.17 11.85
N ILE A 448 -13.43 5.36 11.13
CA ILE A 448 -12.91 4.39 10.17
C ILE A 448 -12.51 5.13 8.88
N TRP A 449 -11.23 5.47 8.77
CA TRP A 449 -10.70 6.21 7.63
C TRP A 449 -10.67 5.42 6.33
N GLY A 450 -10.64 4.09 6.44
CA GLY A 450 -10.66 3.15 5.34
C GLY A 450 -9.96 1.85 5.69
N GLY A 451 -9.24 1.30 4.72
CA GLY A 451 -8.56 0.03 4.89
C GLY A 451 -7.31 -0.10 4.03
N GLN A 452 -6.61 -1.20 4.27
CA GLN A 452 -5.37 -1.51 3.57
C GLN A 452 -5.15 -3.02 3.52
N ALA A 453 -4.55 -3.49 2.42
CA ALA A 453 -3.95 -4.81 2.38
C ALA A 453 -2.45 -4.75 2.68
N CYS A 454 -1.96 -5.78 3.37
CA CYS A 454 -0.57 -5.96 3.73
C CYS A 454 0.04 -7.09 2.91
N LEU A 455 1.12 -6.79 2.19
CA LEU A 455 1.97 -7.79 1.57
C LEU A 455 3.28 -7.95 2.35
N TRP A 456 3.27 -8.90 3.28
CA TRP A 456 4.48 -9.39 3.97
C TRP A 456 5.28 -10.30 3.05
N THR A 457 6.62 -10.31 3.15
CA THR A 457 7.46 -10.89 2.10
C THR A 457 8.36 -12.04 2.52
N GLU A 458 8.04 -12.76 3.60
CA GLU A 458 8.80 -13.93 4.06
C GLU A 458 9.05 -14.96 2.94
N TYR A 459 8.04 -15.17 2.09
CA TYR A 459 8.09 -16.12 0.97
C TYR A 459 7.93 -15.46 -0.40
N ILE A 460 8.24 -14.17 -0.50
CA ILE A 460 8.07 -13.34 -1.71
C ILE A 460 9.41 -12.65 -1.99
N SER A 461 10.33 -13.38 -2.63
CA SER A 461 11.70 -12.91 -2.83
C SER A 461 11.94 -12.18 -4.15
N ASN A 462 10.94 -12.07 -5.02
CA ASN A 462 11.07 -11.43 -6.33
C ASN A 462 9.79 -10.69 -6.76
N THR A 463 9.98 -9.79 -7.72
CA THR A 463 8.96 -8.86 -8.22
C THR A 463 7.80 -9.56 -8.93
N ALA A 464 8.05 -10.67 -9.64
CA ALA A 464 6.99 -11.44 -10.29
C ALA A 464 6.06 -12.09 -9.26
N LYS A 465 6.61 -12.59 -8.15
CA LYS A 465 5.81 -13.12 -7.03
C LYS A 465 5.03 -12.03 -6.31
N VAL A 466 5.58 -10.82 -6.14
CA VAL A 466 4.82 -9.67 -5.62
C VAL A 466 3.58 -9.43 -6.50
N GLU A 467 3.77 -9.28 -7.81
CA GLU A 467 2.68 -9.05 -8.77
C GLU A 467 1.63 -10.19 -8.75
N TYR A 468 2.09 -11.45 -8.69
CA TYR A 468 1.22 -12.62 -8.53
C TYR A 468 0.36 -12.56 -7.26
N MET A 469 0.92 -12.09 -6.14
CA MET A 469 0.19 -11.98 -4.88
C MET A 469 -0.73 -10.75 -4.83
N LEU A 470 -0.40 -9.67 -5.56
CA LEU A 470 -1.27 -8.49 -5.69
C LEU A 470 -2.49 -8.77 -6.56
N PHE A 471 -2.30 -9.33 -7.75
CA PHE A 471 -3.33 -9.36 -8.77
C PHE A 471 -4.04 -10.72 -8.86
N PRO A 472 -5.39 -10.74 -8.92
CA PRO A 472 -6.30 -9.58 -9.07
C PRO A 472 -6.86 -9.00 -7.75
N ARG A 473 -6.38 -9.42 -6.57
CA ARG A 473 -6.95 -8.98 -5.28
C ARG A 473 -6.87 -7.47 -5.02
N LEU A 474 -5.84 -6.79 -5.52
CA LEU A 474 -5.74 -5.32 -5.46
C LEU A 474 -6.90 -4.63 -6.20
N SER A 475 -7.41 -5.20 -7.28
CA SER A 475 -8.61 -4.69 -7.95
C SER A 475 -9.86 -4.79 -7.07
N ALA A 476 -10.05 -5.92 -6.38
CA ALA A 476 -11.15 -6.07 -5.45
C ALA A 476 -11.04 -5.09 -4.28
N LEU A 477 -9.84 -4.95 -3.70
CA LEU A 477 -9.58 -4.00 -2.63
C LEU A 477 -9.86 -2.55 -3.07
N SER A 478 -9.43 -2.18 -4.27
CA SER A 478 -9.66 -0.83 -4.79
C SER A 478 -11.14 -0.49 -4.87
N GLU A 479 -11.98 -1.45 -5.32
CA GLU A 479 -13.43 -1.27 -5.40
C GLU A 479 -14.08 -1.22 -4.01
N VAL A 480 -13.59 -2.03 -3.07
CA VAL A 480 -14.02 -1.99 -1.66
C VAL A 480 -13.80 -0.62 -1.03
N LEU A 481 -12.67 0.02 -1.38
CA LEU A 481 -12.22 1.27 -0.76
C LEU A 481 -12.66 2.54 -1.50
N TRP A 482 -13.02 2.42 -2.78
CA TRP A 482 -13.44 3.55 -3.60
C TRP A 482 -14.95 3.61 -3.81
N SER A 483 -15.58 2.51 -4.20
CA SER A 483 -16.98 2.52 -4.65
C SER A 483 -17.95 2.57 -3.46
N PRO A 484 -19.11 3.24 -3.61
CA PRO A 484 -20.18 3.19 -2.61
C PRO A 484 -20.58 1.74 -2.32
N LYS A 485 -20.78 1.40 -1.05
CA LYS A 485 -21.08 0.03 -0.60
C LYS A 485 -22.30 -0.55 -1.34
N GLU A 486 -23.34 0.26 -1.51
CA GLU A 486 -24.62 -0.09 -2.10
C GLU A 486 -24.52 -0.34 -3.62
N SER A 487 -23.46 0.19 -4.26
CA SER A 487 -23.22 0.05 -5.70
C SER A 487 -22.36 -1.17 -6.06
N ARG A 488 -21.69 -1.77 -5.07
CA ARG A 488 -20.83 -2.95 -5.23
C ARG A 488 -21.69 -4.17 -5.49
N ASN A 489 -21.35 -4.91 -6.54
CA ASN A 489 -22.03 -6.12 -6.95
C ASN A 489 -21.02 -7.09 -7.55
N TRP A 490 -20.91 -8.28 -6.93
CA TRP A 490 -19.91 -9.27 -7.28
C TRP A 490 -19.99 -9.70 -8.76
N GLU A 491 -21.19 -9.97 -9.27
CA GLU A 491 -21.37 -10.39 -10.67
C GLU A 491 -20.93 -9.30 -11.66
N SER A 492 -21.21 -8.04 -11.35
CA SER A 492 -20.78 -6.89 -12.16
C SER A 492 -19.27 -6.71 -12.13
N PHE A 493 -18.64 -6.90 -10.98
CA PHE A 493 -17.19 -6.90 -10.84
C PHE A 493 -16.55 -8.03 -11.68
N GLN A 494 -17.11 -9.24 -11.63
CA GLN A 494 -16.62 -10.37 -12.43
C GLN A 494 -16.67 -10.09 -13.94
N LYS A 495 -17.68 -9.36 -14.42
CA LYS A 495 -17.78 -8.95 -15.83
C LYS A 495 -16.69 -7.94 -16.24
N SER A 496 -16.10 -7.23 -15.28
CA SER A 496 -15.02 -6.27 -15.54
C SER A 496 -13.63 -6.92 -15.54
N LEU A 497 -13.48 -8.09 -14.91
CA LEU A 497 -12.21 -8.83 -14.82
C LEU A 497 -11.55 -9.16 -16.17
N PRO A 498 -12.25 -9.61 -17.23
CA PRO A 498 -11.58 -9.90 -18.51
C PRO A 498 -10.78 -8.71 -19.06
N SER A 499 -11.37 -7.51 -19.03
CA SER A 499 -10.68 -6.29 -19.46
C SER A 499 -9.51 -5.95 -18.54
N GLN A 500 -9.64 -6.19 -17.24
CA GLN A 500 -8.58 -5.95 -16.28
C GLN A 500 -7.39 -6.91 -16.45
N PHE A 501 -7.61 -8.19 -16.73
CA PHE A 501 -6.52 -9.12 -17.00
C PHE A 501 -5.77 -8.78 -18.30
N LYS A 502 -6.48 -8.40 -19.37
CA LYS A 502 -5.84 -7.91 -20.61
C LYS A 502 -4.99 -6.66 -20.38
N ARG A 503 -5.38 -5.83 -19.40
CA ARG A 503 -4.60 -4.67 -18.98
C ARG A 503 -3.33 -5.09 -18.23
N TYR A 504 -3.38 -6.13 -17.41
CA TYR A 504 -2.17 -6.72 -16.83
C TYR A 504 -1.22 -7.26 -17.89
N ASP A 505 -1.76 -7.91 -18.94
CA ASP A 505 -0.97 -8.34 -20.10
C ASP A 505 -0.30 -7.15 -20.80
N LEU A 506 -1.04 -6.06 -21.04
CA LEU A 506 -0.50 -4.83 -21.63
C LEU A 506 0.63 -4.24 -20.78
N TRP A 507 0.53 -4.29 -19.45
CA TRP A 507 1.60 -3.85 -18.56
C TRP A 507 2.75 -4.83 -18.41
N GLN A 508 2.59 -6.06 -18.94
CA GLN A 508 3.50 -7.17 -18.70
C GLN A 508 3.67 -7.44 -17.19
N ALA A 509 2.57 -7.32 -16.44
CA ALA A 509 2.52 -7.68 -15.03
C ALA A 509 2.19 -9.17 -14.88
N ASN A 510 2.81 -9.83 -13.92
CA ASN A 510 2.40 -11.17 -13.51
C ASN A 510 1.10 -11.07 -12.69
N TYR A 511 0.31 -12.14 -12.68
CA TYR A 511 -0.94 -12.17 -11.92
C TYR A 511 -1.32 -13.61 -11.61
N SER A 512 -2.15 -13.80 -10.59
CA SER A 512 -2.65 -15.11 -10.23
C SER A 512 -3.82 -15.55 -11.10
N LEU A 513 -3.77 -16.82 -11.51
CA LEU A 513 -4.88 -17.53 -12.16
C LEU A 513 -5.70 -18.38 -11.18
N GLU A 514 -5.40 -18.34 -9.88
CA GLU A 514 -6.06 -19.18 -8.87
C GLU A 514 -7.57 -18.96 -8.80
N TYR A 515 -8.01 -17.72 -9.07
CA TYR A 515 -9.44 -17.39 -9.23
C TYR A 515 -10.14 -18.28 -10.27
N PHE A 516 -9.52 -18.47 -11.44
CA PHE A 516 -10.08 -19.29 -12.52
C PHE A 516 -10.02 -20.77 -12.18
N LYS A 517 -8.86 -21.24 -11.67
CA LYS A 517 -8.65 -22.64 -11.29
C LYS A 517 -9.64 -23.10 -10.23
N ALA A 518 -9.82 -22.32 -9.17
CA ALA A 518 -10.73 -22.62 -8.07
C ALA A 518 -12.18 -22.78 -8.54
N ARG A 519 -12.55 -22.13 -9.65
CA ARG A 519 -13.91 -22.11 -10.19
C ARG A 519 -14.08 -22.93 -11.47
N LYS A 520 -13.02 -23.63 -11.90
CA LYS A 520 -12.99 -24.40 -13.17
C LYS A 520 -13.40 -23.56 -14.38
N LEU A 521 -13.05 -22.27 -14.37
CA LEU A 521 -13.24 -21.36 -15.50
C LEU A 521 -12.05 -21.48 -16.43
N ASP A 522 -12.28 -21.52 -17.73
CA ASP A 522 -11.20 -21.48 -18.72
C ASP A 522 -10.72 -20.03 -18.91
N PRO A 523 -9.47 -19.67 -18.56
CA PRO A 523 -8.94 -18.32 -18.76
C PRO A 523 -8.98 -17.86 -20.23
N SER A 524 -9.00 -18.79 -21.19
CA SER A 524 -9.09 -18.46 -22.62
C SER A 524 -10.41 -17.75 -22.96
N THR A 525 -11.48 -18.06 -22.22
CA THR A 525 -12.79 -17.39 -22.37
C THR A 525 -12.76 -15.92 -21.94
N TYR A 526 -11.71 -15.50 -21.21
CA TYR A 526 -11.44 -14.12 -20.83
C TYR A 526 -10.45 -13.44 -21.79
N GLY A 527 -10.05 -14.13 -22.88
CA GLY A 527 -9.09 -13.65 -23.86
C GLY A 527 -7.64 -13.69 -23.39
N LEU A 528 -7.35 -14.46 -22.33
CA LEU A 528 -6.00 -14.62 -21.79
C LEU A 528 -5.27 -15.74 -22.53
N GLN A 529 -4.06 -15.46 -23.01
CA GLN A 529 -3.17 -16.52 -23.48
C GLN A 529 -2.75 -17.38 -22.29
N LYS A 530 -2.50 -18.68 -22.51
CA LYS A 530 -2.00 -19.58 -21.45
C LYS A 530 -0.83 -18.90 -20.74
N ALA A 531 -0.94 -18.69 -19.43
CA ALA A 531 0.02 -17.95 -18.64
C ALA A 531 1.47 -18.33 -18.97
N ARG A 532 2.34 -17.33 -19.07
CA ARG A 532 3.79 -17.54 -19.03
C ARG A 532 4.08 -18.34 -17.75
N LYS A 533 4.72 -19.50 -17.88
CA LYS A 533 5.16 -20.27 -16.71
C LYS A 533 6.07 -19.36 -15.89
N SER A 534 5.64 -19.07 -14.67
CA SER A 534 6.41 -18.33 -13.65
C SER A 534 7.67 -19.06 -13.27
#